data_AF-A0A6C0CIS4-F1
#
_entry.id   AF-A0A6C0CIS4-F1
#
_cell.length_a   1.000
_cell.length_b   1.000
_cell.length_c   1.000
_cell.angle_alpha   90.00
_cell.angle_beta   90.00
_cell.angle_gamma   90.00
#
_symmetry.space_group_name_H-M   'P 1'
#
loop_
_entity.id
_entity.type
_entity.pdbx_description
1 polymer ?
#
loop_
_entity_poly.entity_id
_entity_poly.type
_entity_poly.pdbx_seq_one_letter_code
_entity_poly.pdbx_strand_id
1 'polypeptide(L)'
;MEMKLFGMQCRLEIIIISLIVGAILGCHLLCSCSKISFQEGMSLMGASTDWQMGEGQSTNWQNKANQYAASMGYSEQKSKYSQYSGTSMPLPEGQMYMFADNKFKPECCPSTYTSSTGCACITQEQVDYINQRGGNRTMAPAEF
;
A
#
# COMPACT_ATOMS: atom_id res chain seq x y z
N MET A 1 -13.52 -44.94 5.20
CA MET A 1 -14.12 -44.17 6.33
C MET A 1 -15.47 -43.64 5.87
N GLU A 2 -16.54 -43.98 6.57
CA GLU A 2 -17.89 -43.54 6.20
C GLU A 2 -18.18 -42.19 6.87
N MET A 3 -18.60 -41.20 6.07
CA MET A 3 -18.96 -39.87 6.55
C MET A 3 -20.40 -39.61 6.15
N LYS A 4 -21.23 -39.19 7.11
CA LYS A 4 -22.62 -38.81 6.84
C LYS A 4 -22.64 -37.37 6.34
N LEU A 5 -22.91 -37.19 5.05
CA LEU A 5 -23.14 -35.86 4.45
C LEU A 5 -24.64 -35.77 4.11
N PHE A 6 -25.36 -34.78 4.66
CA PHE A 6 -26.80 -34.55 4.44
C PHE A 6 -27.73 -35.75 4.70
N GLY A 7 -27.35 -36.66 5.60
CA GLY A 7 -28.20 -37.82 5.97
C GLY A 7 -28.07 -39.04 5.06
N MET A 8 -27.25 -38.99 4.00
CA MET A 8 -26.89 -40.14 3.18
C MET A 8 -25.55 -40.73 3.65
N GLN A 9 -25.47 -42.07 3.75
CA GLN A 9 -24.23 -42.78 4.08
C GLN A 9 -23.35 -42.82 2.82
N CYS A 10 -22.33 -41.98 2.74
CA CYS A 10 -21.41 -41.94 1.60
C CYS A 10 -20.01 -42.39 2.02
N ARG A 11 -19.42 -43.29 1.20
CA ARG A 11 -18.03 -43.72 1.36
C ARG A 11 -17.11 -42.60 0.84
N LEU A 12 -16.13 -42.20 1.65
CA LEU A 12 -15.14 -41.15 1.31
C LEU A 12 -14.51 -41.38 -0.08
N GLU A 13 -14.21 -42.63 -0.41
CA GLU A 13 -13.63 -43.05 -1.70
C GLU A 13 -14.49 -42.58 -2.88
N ILE A 14 -15.82 -42.67 -2.78
CA ILE A 14 -16.75 -42.31 -3.85
C ILE A 14 -16.79 -40.79 -4.05
N ILE A 15 -16.70 -40.02 -2.96
CA ILE A 15 -16.67 -38.55 -3.02
C ILE A 15 -15.39 -38.07 -3.71
N ILE A 16 -14.25 -38.66 -3.37
CA ILE A 16 -12.96 -38.33 -3.99
C ILE A 16 -12.98 -38.68 -5.48
N ILE A 17 -13.49 -39.86 -5.86
CA ILE A 17 -13.62 -40.25 -7.27
C ILE A 17 -14.56 -39.29 -8.01
N SER A 18 -15.69 -38.91 -7.41
CA SER A 18 -16.62 -37.93 -7.98
C SER A 18 -15.98 -36.57 -8.24
N LEU A 19 -15.18 -36.05 -7.30
CA LEU A 19 -14.44 -34.80 -7.46
C LEU A 19 -13.39 -34.88 -8.59
N ILE A 20 -12.64 -35.99 -8.65
CA ILE A 20 -11.63 -36.20 -9.70
C ILE A 20 -12.28 -36.28 -11.08
N VAL A 21 -13.36 -37.06 -11.22
CA VAL A 21 -14.09 -37.19 -12.50
C VAL A 21 -14.72 -35.84 -12.89
N GLY A 22 -15.30 -35.12 -11.92
CA GLY A 22 -15.84 -33.77 -12.15
C GLY A 22 -14.78 -32.77 -12.62
N ALA A 23 -13.57 -32.82 -12.03
CA ALA A 23 -12.46 -31.96 -12.44
C ALA A 23 -11.95 -32.30 -13.86
N ILE A 24 -11.82 -33.58 -14.20
CA ILE A 24 -11.41 -34.02 -15.55
C ILE A 24 -12.44 -33.60 -16.60
N LEU A 25 -13.73 -33.83 -16.34
CA LEU A 25 -14.80 -33.38 -17.23
C LEU A 25 -14.84 -31.86 -17.37
N GLY A 26 -14.67 -31.12 -16.26
CA GLY A 26 -14.60 -29.65 -16.27
C GLY A 26 -13.43 -29.11 -17.07
N CYS A 27 -12.23 -29.68 -16.91
CA CYS A 27 -11.05 -29.30 -17.69
C CYS A 27 -11.24 -29.55 -19.20
N HIS A 28 -11.85 -30.68 -19.58
CA HIS A 28 -12.10 -30.98 -20.99
C HIS A 28 -13.26 -30.17 -21.60
N LEU A 29 -14.32 -29.87 -20.84
CA LEU A 29 -15.48 -29.14 -21.38
C LEU A 29 -15.26 -27.62 -21.38
N LEU A 30 -14.55 -27.06 -20.40
CA LEU A 30 -14.38 -25.61 -20.23
C LEU A 30 -13.01 -25.09 -20.67
N CYS A 31 -11.94 -25.88 -20.53
CA CYS A 31 -10.56 -25.44 -20.83
C CYS A 31 -9.95 -26.07 -22.09
N SER A 32 -10.67 -26.94 -22.83
CA SER A 32 -10.10 -27.55 -24.05
C SER A 32 -9.98 -26.57 -25.23
N CYS A 33 -10.60 -25.39 -25.16
CA CYS A 33 -10.52 -24.35 -26.19
C CYS A 33 -9.67 -23.13 -25.81
N SER A 34 -9.18 -23.05 -24.57
CA SER A 34 -8.31 -21.94 -24.16
C SER A 34 -6.90 -22.15 -24.71
N LYS A 35 -6.53 -21.35 -25.71
CA LYS A 35 -5.14 -21.24 -26.20
C LYS A 35 -4.22 -20.43 -25.27
N ILE A 36 -4.76 -19.98 -24.13
CA ILE A 36 -4.07 -19.13 -23.16
C ILE A 36 -3.45 -20.05 -22.11
N SER A 37 -2.16 -19.87 -21.84
CA SER A 37 -1.47 -20.62 -20.78
C SER A 37 -2.02 -20.24 -19.40
N PHE A 38 -1.94 -21.15 -18.43
CA PHE A 38 -2.45 -20.89 -17.06
C PHE A 38 -1.84 -19.61 -16.44
N GLN A 39 -0.56 -19.35 -16.71
CA GLN A 39 0.16 -18.18 -16.21
C GLN A 39 -0.29 -16.87 -16.89
N GLU A 40 -0.50 -16.88 -18.20
CA GLU A 40 -1.08 -15.73 -18.91
C GLU A 40 -2.53 -15.47 -18.50
N GLY A 41 -3.32 -16.53 -18.27
CA GLY A 41 -4.69 -16.43 -17.78
C GLY A 41 -4.78 -15.78 -16.40
N MET A 42 -3.83 -16.09 -15.50
CA MET A 42 -3.74 -15.41 -14.20
C MET A 42 -3.36 -13.93 -14.33
N SER A 43 -2.48 -13.57 -15.27
CA SER A 43 -2.14 -12.16 -15.51
C SER A 43 -3.30 -11.35 -16.10
N LEU A 44 -4.18 -11.99 -16.89
CA LEU A 44 -5.34 -11.34 -17.53
C LEU A 44 -6.56 -11.24 -16.60
N MET A 45 -6.73 -12.17 -15.65
CA MET A 45 -7.84 -12.16 -14.69
C MET A 45 -7.58 -11.30 -13.45
N GLY A 46 -6.33 -10.84 -13.25
CA GLY A 46 -5.99 -9.86 -12.22
C GLY A 46 -6.42 -8.45 -12.64
N ALA A 47 -6.80 -7.62 -11.68
CA ALA A 47 -6.86 -6.18 -11.92
C ALA A 47 -5.45 -5.71 -12.31
N SER A 48 -5.34 -4.86 -13.34
CA SER A 48 -4.06 -4.28 -13.74
C SER A 48 -3.56 -3.36 -12.63
N THR A 49 -2.72 -3.88 -11.74
CA THR A 49 -2.06 -3.09 -10.69
C THR A 49 -1.02 -2.13 -11.26
N ASP A 50 -0.55 -2.42 -12.48
CA ASP A 50 0.57 -1.70 -13.11
C ASP A 50 0.10 -0.58 -14.05
N TRP A 51 -1.20 -0.31 -14.13
CA TRP A 51 -1.68 0.75 -15.01
C TRP A 51 -1.32 2.13 -14.47
N GLN A 52 -0.40 2.81 -15.16
CA GLN A 52 -0.04 4.18 -14.87
C GLN A 52 -0.81 5.12 -15.82
N MET A 53 -1.74 5.91 -15.25
CA MET A 53 -2.39 7.01 -15.95
C MET A 53 -1.32 7.87 -16.67
N GLY A 54 -1.38 7.99 -17.99
CA GLY A 54 -0.54 8.90 -18.78
C GLY A 54 0.94 8.52 -18.89
N GLU A 55 1.26 7.23 -18.81
CA GLU A 55 2.55 6.68 -19.26
C GLU A 55 2.82 7.06 -20.73
N GLY A 56 4.02 7.59 -21.02
CA GLY A 56 4.40 8.05 -22.37
C GLY A 56 3.89 9.43 -22.81
N GLN A 57 3.07 10.11 -22.01
CA GLN A 57 2.65 11.51 -22.30
C GLN A 57 3.55 12.52 -21.58
N SER A 58 4.28 13.33 -22.34
CA SER A 58 5.20 14.36 -21.84
C SER A 58 4.50 15.50 -21.07
N THR A 59 3.20 15.69 -21.29
CA THR A 59 2.38 16.73 -20.66
C THR A 59 1.53 16.22 -19.49
N ASN A 60 1.64 14.94 -19.12
CA ASN A 60 0.86 14.39 -18.01
C ASN A 60 1.17 15.12 -16.70
N TRP A 61 0.12 15.54 -16.00
CA TRP A 61 0.22 16.21 -14.71
C TRP A 61 0.88 15.34 -13.64
N GLN A 62 0.68 14.01 -13.67
CA GLN A 62 1.31 13.09 -12.70
C GLN A 62 2.83 13.04 -12.89
N ASN A 63 3.30 12.89 -14.13
CA ASN A 63 4.74 12.86 -14.43
C ASN A 63 5.40 14.18 -14.04
N LYS A 64 4.76 15.32 -14.33
CA LYS A 64 5.24 16.64 -13.90
C LYS A 64 5.25 16.80 -12.38
N ALA A 65 4.22 16.34 -11.69
CA ALA A 65 4.15 16.37 -10.22
C ALA A 65 5.25 15.51 -9.59
N ASN A 66 5.46 14.30 -10.11
CA ASN A 66 6.51 13.40 -9.65
C ASN A 66 7.91 13.97 -9.89
N GLN A 67 8.15 14.57 -11.07
CA GLN A 67 9.41 15.21 -11.39
C GLN A 67 9.67 16.44 -10.51
N TYR A 68 8.64 17.25 -10.26
CA TYR A 68 8.71 18.38 -9.33
C TYR A 68 9.01 17.93 -7.91
N ALA A 69 8.29 16.94 -7.39
CA ALA A 69 8.52 16.35 -6.07
C ALA A 69 9.94 15.80 -5.92
N ALA A 70 10.45 15.09 -6.93
CA ALA A 70 11.82 14.59 -6.95
C ALA A 70 12.86 15.73 -6.92
N SER A 71 12.58 16.85 -7.60
CA SER A 71 13.47 18.02 -7.63
C SER A 71 13.46 18.87 -6.36
N MET A 72 12.47 18.68 -5.48
CA MET A 72 12.33 19.48 -4.25
C MET A 72 13.27 19.04 -3.10
N GLY A 73 14.04 17.96 -3.26
CA GLY A 73 15.08 17.56 -2.30
C GLY A 73 14.57 17.01 -0.95
N TYR A 74 13.27 16.83 -0.77
CA TYR A 74 12.66 16.27 0.45
C TYR A 74 12.91 14.75 0.62
N SER A 75 13.40 14.06 -0.41
CA SER A 75 13.63 12.62 -0.39
C SER A 75 14.70 12.19 0.62
N GLU A 76 15.71 13.04 0.88
CA GLU A 76 16.77 12.71 1.84
C GLU A 76 16.28 12.72 3.30
N GLN A 77 15.33 13.58 3.66
CA GLN A 77 14.84 13.68 5.05
C GLN A 77 14.01 12.48 5.47
N LYS A 78 13.36 11.78 4.52
CA LYS A 78 12.60 10.56 4.82
C LYS A 78 13.45 9.50 5.52
N SER A 79 14.73 9.40 5.17
CA SER A 79 15.67 8.48 5.82
C SER A 79 16.02 8.88 7.27
N LYS A 80 15.86 10.16 7.61
CA LYS A 80 16.22 10.73 8.92
C LYS A 80 15.06 10.76 9.91
N TYR A 81 13.80 10.65 9.45
CA TYR A 81 12.61 10.70 10.32
C TYR A 81 12.59 9.60 11.39
N SER A 82 13.19 8.44 11.11
CA SER A 82 13.33 7.34 12.09
C SER A 82 14.33 7.64 13.22
N GLN A 83 15.20 8.64 13.04
CA GLN A 83 16.24 9.01 14.00
C GLN A 83 15.78 10.07 15.00
N TYR A 84 14.65 10.71 14.74
CA TYR A 84 14.13 11.80 15.56
C TYR A 84 13.12 11.28 16.60
N SER A 85 13.05 11.98 17.71
CA SER A 85 12.08 11.76 18.79
C SER A 85 11.23 13.01 18.94
N GLY A 86 9.93 12.84 19.14
CA GLY A 86 8.98 13.93 19.32
C GLY A 86 7.73 13.45 20.05
N THR A 87 6.73 14.30 20.12
CA THR A 87 5.45 13.98 20.75
C THR A 87 4.76 12.81 20.02
N SER A 88 4.28 11.83 20.78
CA SER A 88 3.61 10.63 20.24
C SER A 88 2.32 10.98 19.49
N MET A 89 2.08 10.32 18.35
CA MET A 89 0.85 10.44 17.59
C MET A 89 -0.03 9.18 17.73
N PRO A 90 -1.37 9.30 17.81
CA PRO A 90 -2.17 10.54 17.83
C PRO A 90 -1.96 11.37 19.11
N LEU A 91 -2.24 12.67 19.04
CA LEU A 91 -2.01 13.56 20.19
C LEU A 91 -2.82 13.10 21.43
N PRO A 92 -2.21 13.06 22.63
CA PRO A 92 -2.91 12.80 23.88
C PRO A 92 -4.02 13.83 24.15
N GLU A 93 -5.07 13.43 24.88
CA GLU A 93 -6.15 14.35 25.25
C GLU A 93 -5.62 15.56 26.03
N GLY A 94 -6.08 16.76 25.64
CA GLY A 94 -5.65 18.03 26.24
C GLY A 94 -4.36 18.62 25.64
N GLN A 95 -3.69 17.95 24.70
CA GLN A 95 -2.54 18.51 23.97
C GLN A 95 -2.95 19.00 22.58
N MET A 96 -2.59 20.25 22.26
CA MET A 96 -2.86 20.86 20.94
C MET A 96 -1.60 21.06 20.10
N TYR A 97 -0.42 20.97 20.70
CA TYR A 97 0.84 21.25 20.03
C TYR A 97 1.63 19.97 19.75
N MET A 98 1.65 19.57 18.48
CA MET A 98 2.31 18.35 18.01
C MET A 98 3.83 18.38 18.11
N PHE A 99 4.44 19.57 18.07
CA PHE A 99 5.89 19.71 18.06
C PHE A 99 6.46 20.13 19.42
N ALA A 100 5.70 19.92 20.51
CA ALA A 100 6.09 20.35 21.85
C ALA A 100 7.44 19.77 22.27
N ASP A 101 7.67 18.50 21.97
CA ASP A 101 8.89 17.77 22.35
C ASP A 101 9.90 17.64 21.21
N ASN A 102 9.63 18.27 20.07
CA ASN A 102 10.51 18.21 18.90
C ASN A 102 11.68 19.18 19.04
N LYS A 103 12.86 18.73 18.61
CA LYS A 103 14.06 19.58 18.57
C LYS A 103 14.05 20.41 17.29
N PHE A 104 14.51 21.66 17.40
CA PHE A 104 14.68 22.57 16.25
C PHE A 104 16.17 22.80 15.99
N LYS A 105 16.66 22.27 14.86
CA LYS A 105 18.07 22.35 14.48
C LYS A 105 18.23 22.66 12.98
N PRO A 106 19.31 23.33 12.57
CA PRO A 106 19.58 23.57 11.14
C PRO A 106 19.79 22.28 10.34
N GLU A 107 20.27 21.22 11.00
CA GLU A 107 20.50 19.89 10.41
C GLU A 107 19.22 19.19 9.94
N CYS A 108 18.07 19.59 10.49
CA CYS A 108 16.76 19.03 10.16
C CYS A 108 16.09 19.74 8.98
N CYS A 109 16.79 20.68 8.34
CA CYS A 109 16.31 21.36 7.15
C CYS A 109 16.62 20.58 5.86
N PRO A 110 15.80 20.73 4.81
CA PRO A 110 14.53 21.48 4.79
C PRO A 110 13.36 20.73 5.47
N SER A 111 12.55 21.45 6.24
CA SER A 111 11.25 21.01 6.76
C SER A 111 10.25 22.17 6.70
N THR A 112 8.96 21.82 6.63
CA THR A 112 7.84 22.77 6.56
C THR A 112 7.73 23.63 7.82
N TYR A 113 8.13 23.09 8.97
CA TYR A 113 8.02 23.75 10.25
C TYR A 113 9.40 24.25 10.72
N THR A 114 9.48 25.53 11.04
CA THR A 114 10.74 26.19 11.44
C THR A 114 10.56 27.01 12.71
N SER A 115 11.68 27.26 13.38
CA SER A 115 11.79 28.15 14.53
C SER A 115 13.05 29.02 14.37
N SER A 116 13.29 29.93 15.31
CA SER A 116 14.46 30.82 15.29
C SER A 116 15.81 30.08 15.30
N THR A 117 15.83 28.81 15.73
CA THR A 117 17.04 27.99 15.83
C THR A 117 17.20 26.95 14.71
N GLY A 118 16.27 26.87 13.76
CA GLY A 118 16.33 25.93 12.63
C GLY A 118 15.00 25.23 12.34
N CYS A 119 15.07 24.10 11.65
CA CYS A 119 13.89 23.32 11.24
C CYS A 119 13.47 22.29 12.29
N ALA A 120 12.19 21.94 12.31
CA ALA A 120 11.65 20.90 13.19
C ALA A 120 12.19 19.52 12.78
N CYS A 121 12.80 18.82 13.74
CA CYS A 121 13.18 17.42 13.57
C CYS A 121 11.97 16.55 13.89
N ILE A 122 11.22 16.16 12.86
CA ILE A 122 9.94 15.47 12.96
C ILE A 122 10.08 13.95 12.83
N THR A 123 9.22 13.21 13.50
CA THR A 123 9.23 11.74 13.44
C THR A 123 8.41 11.24 12.25
N GLN A 124 8.65 9.98 11.84
CA GLN A 124 7.89 9.35 10.76
C GLN A 124 6.38 9.31 11.08
N GLU A 125 6.03 8.99 12.32
CA GLU A 125 4.65 8.96 12.81
C GLU A 125 3.97 10.33 12.74
N GLN A 126 4.70 11.42 13.02
CA GLN A 126 4.18 12.78 12.89
C GLN A 126 3.90 13.15 11.43
N VAL A 127 4.80 12.78 10.52
CA VAL A 127 4.62 12.97 9.08
C VAL A 127 3.42 12.19 8.58
N ASP A 128 3.30 10.92 8.98
CA ASP A 128 2.18 10.06 8.60
C ASP A 128 0.86 10.59 9.16
N TYR A 129 0.86 11.02 10.42
CA TYR A 129 -0.29 11.62 11.06
C TYR A 129 -0.73 12.91 10.35
N ILE A 130 0.21 13.78 9.92
CA ILE A 130 -0.09 14.97 9.10
C ILE A 130 -0.68 14.58 7.75
N ASN A 131 -0.10 13.60 7.07
CA ASN A 131 -0.54 13.16 5.75
C ASN A 131 -1.95 12.56 5.77
N GLN A 132 -2.29 11.83 6.82
CA GLN A 132 -3.59 11.19 6.98
C GLN A 132 -4.67 12.12 7.54
N ARG A 133 -4.34 13.39 7.85
CA ARG A 133 -5.35 14.35 8.33
C ARG A 133 -6.43 14.56 7.28
N GLY A 134 -7.68 14.57 7.74
CA GLY A 134 -8.84 14.78 6.89
C GLY A 134 -9.25 13.56 6.04
N GLY A 135 -8.64 12.39 6.24
CA GLY A 135 -9.10 11.11 5.69
C GLY A 135 -8.96 10.95 4.17
N ASN A 136 -8.41 11.93 3.46
CA ASN A 136 -8.33 11.93 2.00
C ASN A 136 -7.05 11.27 1.44
N ARG A 137 -6.03 11.02 2.26
CA ARG A 137 -4.76 10.39 1.83
C ARG A 137 -4.38 9.26 2.79
N THR A 138 -4.25 8.03 2.28
CA THR A 138 -3.98 6.83 3.09
C THR A 138 -2.67 6.11 2.74
N MET A 139 -1.88 6.59 1.76
CA MET A 139 -0.82 5.77 1.16
C MET A 139 0.53 6.43 0.83
N ALA A 140 0.84 7.67 1.26
CA ALA A 140 2.16 8.24 1.01
C ALA A 140 2.72 9.04 2.22
N PRO A 141 3.84 8.59 2.83
CA PRO A 141 4.63 9.41 3.73
C PRO A 141 5.38 10.45 2.91
N ALA A 142 4.87 11.65 2.92
CA ALA A 142 5.40 12.76 2.18
C ALA A 142 5.31 14.00 3.08
N GLU A 143 6.43 14.65 3.41
CA GLU A 143 6.34 16.04 3.89
C GLU A 143 6.10 16.92 2.66
N PHE A 144 4.98 16.66 1.96
CA PHE A 144 4.65 16.86 0.53
C PHE A 144 4.93 15.67 -0.39
#